data_AF-A0A2U9LPS1-F1
#
_entry.id   AF-A0A2U9LPS1-F1
#
_cell.length_a   1.000
_cell.length_b   1.000
_cell.length_c   1.000
_cell.angle_alpha   90.00
_cell.angle_beta   90.00
_cell.angle_gamma   90.00
#
_symmetry.space_group_name_H-M   'P 1'
#
loop_
_entity.id
_entity.type
_entity.pdbx_description
1 polymer ?
#
loop_
_entity_poly.entity_id
_entity_poly.type
_entity_poly.pdbx_seq_one_letter_code
_entity_poly.pdbx_strand_id
1 'polypeptide(L)' 'MLIGYVRVSTNDQNTDLQRNALVCAGCEQIFEDKLSGIRTGRPGLKRALKRLQKGDALVVWKLD' A
#
# COMPACT_ATOMS: atom_id res chain seq x y z
N MET A 1 -8.58 12.36 3.46
CA MET A 1 -7.46 11.57 4.01
C MET A 1 -6.76 10.84 2.87
N LEU A 2 -5.43 10.77 2.89
CA LEU A 2 -4.66 10.01 1.90
C LEU A 2 -4.22 8.67 2.51
N ILE A 3 -4.64 7.58 1.89
CA ILE A 3 -4.25 6.23 2.28
C ILE A 3 -3.27 5.68 1.26
N GLY A 4 -2.07 5.31 1.71
CA GLY A 4 -1.07 4.62 0.92
C GLY A 4 -1.27 3.11 0.94
N TYR A 5 -1.05 2.46 -0.19
CA TYR A 5 -0.98 1.00 -0.29
C TYR A 5 0.25 0.57 -1.12
N VAL A 6 0.98 -0.40 -0.59
CA VAL A 6 2.17 -0.98 -1.23
C VAL A 6 2.09 -2.50 -1.24
N ARG A 7 2.46 -3.11 -2.37
CA ARG A 7 2.56 -4.55 -2.53
C ARG A 7 4.02 -4.92 -2.77
N VAL A 8 4.56 -5.82 -1.95
CA VAL A 8 5.94 -6.30 -2.11
C VAL A 8 6.00 -7.81 -2.24
N SER A 9 6.69 -8.26 -3.28
CA SER A 9 6.86 -9.66 -3.63
C SER A 9 8.18 -10.18 -3.10
N THR A 10 8.13 -10.82 -1.93
CA THR A 10 9.31 -11.36 -1.22
C THR A 10 10.29 -10.26 -0.77
N ASN A 11 11.22 -10.62 0.12
CA ASN A 11 11.92 -9.74 1.05
C ASN A 11 12.95 -8.81 0.36
N ASP A 12 12.46 -7.88 -0.44
CA ASP A 12 13.27 -6.98 -1.26
C ASP A 12 13.55 -5.67 -0.51
N GLN A 13 14.83 -5.29 -0.47
CA GLN A 13 15.42 -4.20 0.32
C GLN A 13 14.87 -2.78 0.02
N ASN A 14 13.87 -2.65 -0.85
CA ASN A 14 13.34 -1.39 -1.34
C ASN A 14 11.96 -1.03 -0.77
N THR A 15 11.49 -1.71 0.28
CA THR A 15 10.25 -1.34 0.99
C THR A 15 10.32 0.09 1.53
N ASP A 16 11.50 0.52 1.98
CA ASP A 16 11.69 1.83 2.61
C ASP A 16 11.54 2.98 1.60
N LEU A 17 12.04 2.84 0.37
CA LEU A 17 11.84 3.84 -0.67
C LEU A 17 10.36 3.99 -1.04
N GLN A 18 9.63 2.87 -1.10
CA GLN A 18 8.20 2.88 -1.42
C GLN A 18 7.39 3.50 -0.28
N ARG A 19 7.70 3.19 0.98
CA ARG A 19 7.07 3.84 2.13
C ARG A 19 7.39 5.33 2.14
N ASN A 20 8.65 5.71 1.98
CA ASN A 20 9.07 7.11 1.98
C ASN A 20 8.36 7.91 0.89
N ALA A 21 8.18 7.34 -0.30
CA ALA A 21 7.45 8.03 -1.35
C ALA A 21 5.95 8.21 -1.04
N LEU A 22 5.31 7.23 -0.38
CA LEU A 22 3.94 7.37 0.10
C LEU A 22 3.83 8.40 1.23
N VAL A 23 4.79 8.44 2.14
CA VAL A 23 4.89 9.47 3.20
C VAL A 23 5.06 10.85 2.57
N CYS A 24 5.97 11.01 1.61
CA CYS A 24 6.18 12.26 0.87
C CYS A 24 4.97 12.69 0.06
N ALA A 25 4.17 11.73 -0.43
CA ALA A 25 2.88 12.01 -1.08
C ALA A 25 1.80 12.49 -0.09
N GLY A 26 2.08 12.53 1.21
CA GLY A 26 1.15 12.97 2.25
C GLY A 26 0.21 11.85 2.74
N CYS A 27 0.55 10.57 2.52
CA CYS A 27 -0.26 9.47 3.03
C CYS A 27 -0.17 9.38 4.56
N GLU A 28 -1.32 9.52 5.23
CA GLU A 28 -1.43 9.44 6.69
C GLU A 28 -1.43 8.00 7.19
N GLN A 29 -1.94 7.07 6.38
CA GLN A 29 -1.98 5.65 6.68
C GLN A 29 -1.40 4.85 5.52
N ILE A 30 -0.43 3.97 5.81
CA ILE A 30 0.21 3.14 4.79
C ILE A 30 -0.04 1.66 5.12
N PHE A 31 -0.62 0.95 4.15
CA PHE A 31 -0.87 -0.48 4.23
C PHE A 31 0.09 -1.23 3.31
N GLU A 32 0.65 -2.33 3.79
CA GLU A 32 1.52 -3.18 2.99
C GLU A 32 1.01 -4.62 2.92
N ASP A 33 1.20 -5.25 1.76
CA ASP A 33 0.99 -6.67 1.55
C ASP A 33 2.30 -7.35 1.10
N LYS A 34 2.81 -8.27 1.94
CA LYS A 34 3.96 -9.12 1.63
C LYS A 34 3.47 -10.42 1.01
N LEU A 35 3.47 -10.51 -0.32
CA LEU A 35 2.94 -11.65 -1.06
C LEU A 35 3.93 -12.10 -2.13
N SER A 36 4.55 -13.26 -1.91
CA SER A 36 5.37 -13.92 -2.94
C SER A 36 4.46 -14.60 -3.98
N GLY A 37 4.61 -14.25 -5.26
CA GLY A 37 3.95 -14.91 -6.39
C GLY A 37 2.48 -14.50 -6.66
N ILE A 38 1.75 -15.36 -7.37
CA ILE A 38 0.34 -15.18 -7.83
C ILE A 38 -0.67 -15.31 -6.66
N ARG A 39 -0.25 -15.09 -5.41
CA ARG A 39 -1.17 -15.14 -4.27
C ARG A 39 -2.14 -13.94 -4.34
N THR A 40 -3.41 -14.24 -4.58
CA THR A 40 -4.50 -13.28 -4.74
C THR A 40 -5.03 -12.73 -3.40
N GLY A 41 -4.60 -13.30 -2.28
CA GLY A 41 -4.99 -12.83 -0.96
C GLY A 41 -4.31 -11.51 -0.61
N ARG A 42 -5.00 -10.38 -0.79
CA ARG A 42 -4.53 -9.02 -0.45
C ARG A 42 -5.20 -8.47 0.83
N PRO A 43 -4.82 -8.95 2.04
CA PRO A 43 -5.45 -8.50 3.28
C PRO A 43 -5.13 -7.03 3.61
N GLY A 44 -3.94 -6.54 3.28
CA GLY A 44 -3.54 -5.14 3.40
C GLY A 44 -4.41 -4.23 2.54
N LEU A 45 -4.63 -4.60 1.27
CA LEU A 45 -5.54 -3.85 0.39
C LEU A 45 -6.96 -3.83 0.95
N LYS A 46 -7.47 -4.96 1.42
CA LYS A 46 -8.81 -5.03 2.04
C LYS A 46 -8.93 -4.10 3.26
N ARG A 47 -7.86 -3.98 4.07
CA ARG A 47 -7.83 -3.05 5.21
C ARG A 47 -7.80 -1.59 4.76
N ALA A 48 -7.02 -1.26 3.74
CA ALA A 48 -7.00 0.08 3.14
C ALA A 48 -8.39 0.48 2.61
N LEU A 49 -9.04 -0.42 1.86
CA LEU A 49 -10.41 -0.27 1.35
C LEU A 49 -11.45 -0.09 2.45
N LYS A 50 -11.31 -0.80 3.58
CA LYS A 50 -12.20 -0.61 4.74
C LYS A 50 -12.00 0.72 5.44
N ARG A 51 -10.80 1.32 5.33
CA ARG A 51 -10.49 2.61 5.95
C ARG A 51 -10.86 3.80 5.09
N LEU A 52 -10.94 3.61 3.77
CA LEU A 52 -11.40 4.63 2.84
C LEU A 52 -12.84 5.04 3.13
N GLN A 53 -13.06 6.33 3.24
CA GLN A 53 -14.39 6.93 3.27
C GLN A 53 -14.64 7.76 2.01
N LYS A 54 -15.89 8.18 1.82
CA LYS A 54 -16.27 9.04 0.69
C LYS A 54 -15.51 10.36 0.78
N GLY A 55 -14.67 10.65 -0.21
CA GLY A 55 -13.82 11.85 -0.25
C GLY A 55 -12.35 11.57 0.06
N ASP A 56 -12.00 10.35 0.46
CA ASP A 56 -10.61 9.93 0.60
C ASP A 56 -10.03 9.42 -0.72
N ALA A 57 -8.70 9.43 -0.82
CA ALA A 57 -8.00 8.91 -1.99
C ALA A 57 -6.99 7.82 -1.59
N LEU A 58 -6.96 6.76 -2.40
CA LEU A 58 -6.01 5.65 -2.28
C LEU A 58 -4.83 5.91 -3.21
N VAL A 59 -3.65 6.04 -2.63
CA VAL A 59 -2.38 6.19 -3.35
C VAL A 59 -1.70 4.83 -3.39
N VAL A 60 -1.44 4.33 -4.59
CA VAL A 60 -0.76 3.05 -4.80
C VAL A 60 0.56 3.32 -5.52
N TRP A 61 1.67 2.83 -4.95
CA TRP A 61 2.99 3.07 -5.53
C TRP A 61 3.19 2.32 -6.85
N LYS A 62 2.83 1.04 -6.89
CA LYS A 62 2.95 0.19 -8.08
C LYS A 62 1.79 -0.80 -8.12
N LEU A 63 1.16 -0.93 -9.29
CA LEU A 63 0.03 -1.84 -9.55
C LEU A 63 0.47 -3.23 -10.04
N ASP A 64 1.78 -3.47 -10.15
CA ASP A 64 2.38 -4.75 -10.51
C ASP A 64 1.75 -5.88 -9.70
#